data_AF-A0A925TNA8-F1
#
_entry.id   AF-A0A925TNA8-F1
#
_cell.length_a   1.000
_cell.length_b   1.000
_cell.length_c   1.000
_cell.angle_alpha   90.00
_cell.angle_beta   90.00
_cell.angle_gamma   90.00
#
_symmetry.space_group_name_H-M   'P 1'
#
loop_
_entity.id
_entity.type
_entity.pdbx_description
1 polymer ?
#
loop_
_entity_poly.entity_id
_entity_poly.type
_entity_poly.pdbx_seq_one_letter_code
_entity_poly.pdbx_strand_id
1 'polypeptide(L)'
;MSTSATKTEAADSSANRREFPASTRVYITGTRPDIRVPMREIELSPTKLPNGTEVPNEPVRVYDTSGAWGDSSFHGDATQGLPAIRRDWILERGDVEEVVGREIKPIDDGYLSEAHRAQAEAEGRRNAIKFFDRSLNKVLRAKQGKIVTQLQYARAGIITPEMEFIAIRENMKLQRSRELLEMTEEGPRNSLWRQHPGESFGASIPNEITPEFVRSEVARGRAIIPANINHPELEPMIIGRNFLVKINTNIGNSAVASSIDEEVEKMRWSVKWGGDTLMDLSTGKNIHQTREWILRNCPVPVGTVPIYQALEKVGGRPEALTWEIFRDTLIEQAEQGVDYFTIHAGVRLPYIPMTAKRVTGIVSRGGSIMAKWCLAHHKESFLYTHFEEICDLMRKYDVSFSLGDGLRPGCLADANDAAQFAELETLGELTQVAWKHGVQVMIEGPGHVPMHKIKANMDKQLSVCGEAPFYTLGPLTTDV
;
A
#
# COMPACT_ATOMS: atom_id res chain seq x y z
N MET A 1 -35.24 -15.29 -51.87
CA MET A 1 -35.00 -16.35 -50.87
C MET A 1 -33.52 -16.41 -50.59
N SER A 2 -33.15 -16.24 -49.31
CA SER A 2 -31.94 -16.74 -48.64
C SER A 2 -30.56 -16.27 -49.17
N THR A 3 -29.61 -15.76 -48.38
CA THR A 3 -29.50 -15.47 -46.94
C THR A 3 -28.25 -14.61 -46.77
N SER A 4 -28.38 -13.48 -46.07
CA SER A 4 -27.27 -12.69 -45.54
C SER A 4 -26.58 -13.47 -44.42
N ALA A 5 -25.29 -13.79 -44.59
CA ALA A 5 -24.43 -14.26 -43.51
C ALA A 5 -23.56 -13.09 -43.03
N THR A 6 -24.12 -12.24 -42.19
CA THR A 6 -23.36 -11.33 -41.32
C THR A 6 -22.63 -12.19 -40.29
N LYS A 7 -21.31 -12.30 -40.42
CA LYS A 7 -20.43 -12.82 -39.37
C LYS A 7 -20.53 -11.88 -38.17
N THR A 8 -21.14 -12.38 -37.11
CA THR A 8 -21.10 -11.87 -35.75
C THR A 8 -19.68 -11.98 -35.22
N GLU A 9 -18.86 -10.94 -35.40
CA GLU A 9 -17.70 -10.69 -34.55
C GLU A 9 -18.18 -9.95 -33.30
N ALA A 10 -18.74 -10.70 -32.35
CA ALA A 10 -19.03 -10.21 -31.02
C ALA A 10 -18.71 -11.30 -29.99
N ALA A 11 -17.94 -10.91 -28.97
CA ALA A 11 -17.74 -11.58 -27.68
C ALA A 11 -16.59 -12.59 -27.49
N ASP A 12 -15.42 -12.43 -28.13
CA ASP A 12 -14.23 -13.28 -27.84
C ASP A 12 -12.96 -12.51 -27.41
N SER A 13 -13.07 -11.24 -27.00
CA SER A 13 -11.89 -10.37 -26.76
C SER A 13 -11.77 -9.72 -25.38
N SER A 14 -12.68 -9.97 -24.44
CA SER A 14 -12.54 -9.47 -23.05
C SER A 14 -11.78 -10.43 -22.14
N ALA A 15 -11.91 -11.74 -22.33
CA ALA A 15 -11.20 -12.76 -21.56
C ALA A 15 -9.69 -12.76 -21.86
N ASN A 16 -9.31 -12.71 -23.14
CA ASN A 16 -7.92 -12.70 -23.61
C ASN A 16 -7.11 -11.46 -23.18
N ARG A 17 -7.75 -10.37 -22.72
CA ARG A 17 -7.04 -9.16 -22.25
C ARG A 17 -6.54 -9.26 -20.82
N ARG A 18 -6.98 -10.23 -20.03
CA ARG A 18 -6.62 -10.34 -18.61
C ARG A 18 -5.34 -11.13 -18.38
N GLU A 19 -5.04 -12.08 -19.25
CA GLU A 19 -3.92 -13.00 -19.08
C GLU A 19 -2.62 -12.44 -19.69
N PHE A 20 -1.50 -12.80 -19.07
CA PHE A 20 -0.18 -12.54 -19.61
C PHE A 20 0.18 -13.63 -20.63
N PRO A 21 0.72 -13.29 -21.81
CA PRO A 21 1.14 -14.30 -22.78
C PRO A 21 2.10 -15.33 -22.16
N ALA A 22 1.93 -16.60 -22.52
CA ALA A 22 2.74 -17.73 -22.05
C ALA A 22 2.85 -17.84 -20.52
N SER A 23 1.89 -17.27 -19.78
CA SER A 23 1.91 -17.24 -18.32
C SER A 23 0.69 -17.92 -17.75
N THR A 24 0.84 -18.56 -16.60
CA THR A 24 -0.27 -19.12 -15.83
C THR A 24 -0.09 -18.74 -14.36
N ARG A 25 -1.18 -18.36 -13.70
CA ARG A 25 -1.16 -18.14 -12.25
C ARG A 25 -1.11 -19.49 -11.54
N VAL A 26 -0.14 -19.67 -10.67
CA VAL A 26 0.06 -20.88 -9.87
C VAL A 26 0.06 -20.54 -8.39
N TYR A 27 -0.22 -21.53 -7.55
CA TYR A 27 -0.26 -21.34 -6.11
C TYR A 27 0.64 -22.35 -5.42
N ILE A 28 1.42 -21.88 -4.44
CA ILE A 28 2.13 -22.76 -3.52
C ILE A 28 1.35 -22.79 -2.22
N THR A 29 0.99 -24.00 -1.80
CA THR A 29 0.33 -24.24 -0.53
C THR A 29 1.38 -24.18 0.58
N GLY A 30 1.08 -23.41 1.63
CA GLY A 30 1.89 -23.39 2.86
C GLY A 30 1.67 -24.64 3.70
N THR A 31 1.97 -24.52 4.98
CA THR A 31 1.75 -25.57 5.99
C THR A 31 0.28 -25.91 6.17
N ARG A 32 -0.63 -24.99 5.80
CA ARG A 32 -2.07 -25.18 5.82
C ARG A 32 -2.69 -25.10 4.41
N PRO A 33 -3.77 -25.85 4.13
CA PRO A 33 -4.43 -25.84 2.81
C PRO A 33 -5.00 -24.49 2.37
N ASP A 34 -5.36 -23.63 3.32
CA ASP A 34 -5.93 -22.30 3.10
C ASP A 34 -4.87 -21.23 2.79
N ILE A 35 -3.60 -21.46 3.13
CA ILE A 35 -2.49 -20.57 2.76
C ILE A 35 -2.06 -20.93 1.33
N ARG A 36 -2.70 -20.30 0.34
CA ARG A 36 -2.37 -20.45 -1.08
C ARG A 36 -1.66 -19.21 -1.60
N VAL A 37 -0.34 -19.30 -1.74
CA VAL A 37 0.50 -18.15 -2.10
C VAL A 37 0.67 -18.07 -3.61
N PRO A 38 0.21 -16.97 -4.25
CA PRO A 38 0.18 -16.87 -5.70
C PRO A 38 1.54 -16.49 -6.27
N MET A 39 1.80 -17.01 -7.46
CA MET A 39 2.91 -16.66 -8.33
C MET A 39 2.44 -16.72 -9.78
N ARG A 40 3.22 -16.14 -10.68
CA ARG A 40 3.02 -16.32 -12.11
C ARG A 40 4.15 -17.18 -12.67
N GLU A 41 3.78 -18.26 -13.34
CA GLU A 41 4.71 -19.18 -13.98
C GLU A 41 4.71 -18.90 -15.49
N ILE A 42 5.89 -18.66 -16.06
CA ILE A 42 6.10 -18.31 -17.46
C ILE A 42 6.72 -19.52 -18.17
N GLU A 43 6.02 -20.06 -19.15
CA GLU A 43 6.51 -21.16 -19.98
C GLU A 43 7.58 -20.66 -20.95
N LEU A 44 8.70 -21.39 -21.02
CA LEU A 44 9.82 -21.07 -21.90
C LEU A 44 9.87 -22.02 -23.10
N SER A 45 10.14 -21.48 -24.28
CA SER A 45 10.40 -22.32 -25.46
C SER A 45 11.63 -23.23 -25.22
N PRO A 46 11.64 -24.48 -25.73
CA PRO A 46 12.81 -25.35 -25.63
C PRO A 46 14.10 -24.75 -26.22
N THR A 47 15.24 -25.09 -25.64
CA THR A 47 16.57 -24.72 -26.14
C THR A 47 16.96 -25.64 -27.31
N LYS A 48 17.30 -25.05 -28.46
CA LYS A 48 17.80 -25.80 -29.64
C LYS A 48 19.32 -25.93 -29.59
N LEU A 49 19.81 -27.15 -29.51
CA LEU A 49 21.24 -27.45 -29.50
C LEU A 49 21.82 -27.48 -30.94
N PRO A 50 23.14 -27.29 -31.12
CA PRO A 50 23.78 -27.32 -32.45
C PRO A 50 23.59 -28.63 -33.23
N ASN A 51 23.30 -29.73 -32.53
CA ASN A 51 23.02 -31.04 -33.12
C ASN A 51 21.53 -31.21 -33.55
N GLY A 52 20.72 -30.16 -33.46
CA GLY A 52 19.30 -30.17 -33.80
C GLY A 52 18.37 -30.77 -32.72
N THR A 53 18.91 -31.17 -31.56
CA THR A 53 18.10 -31.68 -30.44
C THR A 53 17.48 -30.51 -29.66
N GLU A 54 16.24 -30.68 -29.21
CA GLU A 54 15.54 -29.72 -28.34
C GLU A 54 15.60 -30.18 -26.88
N VAL A 55 15.93 -29.26 -25.98
CA VAL A 55 15.95 -29.49 -24.53
C VAL A 55 14.89 -28.59 -23.89
N PRO A 56 13.91 -29.14 -23.16
CA PRO A 56 12.88 -28.34 -22.50
C PRO A 56 13.53 -27.43 -21.43
N ASN A 57 13.03 -26.21 -21.34
CA ASN A 57 13.42 -25.27 -20.29
C ASN A 57 12.38 -25.33 -19.17
N GLU A 58 12.83 -25.37 -17.92
CA GLU A 58 11.94 -25.23 -16.77
C GLU A 58 11.27 -23.83 -16.80
N PRO A 59 9.99 -23.73 -16.41
CA PRO A 59 9.30 -22.46 -16.41
C PRO A 59 9.88 -21.51 -15.35
N VAL A 60 9.74 -20.21 -15.59
CA VAL A 60 10.22 -19.17 -14.67
C VAL A 60 9.07 -18.69 -13.81
N ARG A 61 9.28 -18.71 -12.48
CA ARG A 61 8.32 -18.09 -11.54
C ARG A 61 8.70 -16.66 -11.27
N VAL A 62 7.69 -15.80 -11.31
CA VAL A 62 7.79 -14.38 -10.97
C VAL A 62 6.72 -14.02 -9.94
N TYR A 63 7.01 -12.96 -9.19
CA TYR A 63 6.09 -12.36 -8.24
C TYR A 63 4.86 -11.84 -9.00
N ASP A 64 3.67 -12.02 -8.41
CA ASP A 64 2.40 -11.65 -9.04
C ASP A 64 1.47 -10.98 -8.02
N THR A 65 1.06 -9.76 -8.33
CA THR A 65 0.19 -8.92 -7.50
C THR A 65 -1.25 -8.83 -8.02
N SER A 66 -1.54 -9.47 -9.16
CA SER A 66 -2.84 -9.33 -9.87
C SER A 66 -4.06 -9.86 -9.10
N GLY A 67 -3.85 -10.57 -7.98
CA GLY A 67 -4.92 -11.18 -7.19
C GLY A 67 -5.74 -12.20 -7.98
N ALA A 68 -6.96 -12.47 -7.50
CA ALA A 68 -7.89 -13.34 -8.22
C ALA A 68 -8.25 -12.79 -9.62
N TRP A 69 -8.06 -11.50 -9.90
CA TRP A 69 -8.32 -10.94 -11.23
C TRP A 69 -7.38 -11.44 -12.33
N GLY A 70 -6.18 -11.91 -11.96
CA GLY A 70 -5.24 -12.57 -12.86
C GLY A 70 -5.38 -14.09 -12.90
N ASP A 71 -6.33 -14.66 -12.16
CA ASP A 71 -6.63 -16.09 -12.17
C ASP A 71 -7.69 -16.42 -13.22
N SER A 72 -7.34 -17.25 -14.19
CA SER A 72 -8.26 -17.67 -15.26
C SER A 72 -9.45 -18.49 -14.73
N SER A 73 -9.30 -19.12 -13.55
CA SER A 73 -10.37 -19.86 -12.88
C SER A 73 -11.32 -18.98 -12.07
N PHE A 74 -11.00 -17.70 -11.89
CA PHE A 74 -11.85 -16.76 -11.16
C PHE A 74 -12.83 -16.05 -12.11
N HIS A 75 -14.12 -16.19 -11.82
CA HIS A 75 -15.21 -15.64 -12.64
C HIS A 75 -16.11 -14.65 -11.88
N GLY A 76 -15.62 -14.10 -10.76
CA GLY A 76 -16.35 -13.12 -9.96
C GLY A 76 -16.52 -11.75 -10.65
N ASP A 77 -17.43 -10.95 -10.10
CA ASP A 77 -17.72 -9.59 -10.58
C ASP A 77 -17.36 -8.53 -9.53
N ALA A 78 -17.00 -7.33 -9.99
CA ALA A 78 -16.57 -6.24 -9.13
C ALA A 78 -17.67 -5.74 -8.18
N THR A 79 -18.94 -6.03 -8.47
CA THR A 79 -20.08 -5.75 -7.58
C THR A 79 -20.15 -6.66 -6.37
N GLN A 80 -19.49 -7.83 -6.42
CA GLN A 80 -19.41 -8.78 -5.31
C GLN A 80 -18.13 -8.63 -4.50
N GLY A 81 -17.09 -8.04 -5.09
CA GLY A 81 -15.76 -7.93 -4.49
C GLY A 81 -14.92 -9.21 -4.66
N LEU A 82 -13.72 -9.18 -4.11
CA LEU A 82 -12.79 -10.30 -4.09
C LEU A 82 -13.12 -11.29 -2.95
N PRO A 83 -12.69 -12.55 -3.05
CA PRO A 83 -12.77 -13.49 -1.94
C PRO A 83 -12.03 -12.98 -0.70
N ALA A 84 -12.67 -13.05 0.45
CA ALA A 84 -12.13 -12.63 1.74
C ALA A 84 -11.15 -13.66 2.34
N ILE A 85 -10.04 -13.95 1.65
CA ILE A 85 -9.12 -15.06 1.93
C ILE A 85 -8.50 -15.03 3.35
N ARG A 86 -8.36 -13.84 3.96
CA ARG A 86 -7.78 -13.70 5.31
C ARG A 86 -8.82 -13.78 6.43
N ARG A 87 -10.13 -13.78 6.12
CA ARG A 87 -11.20 -13.63 7.12
C ARG A 87 -11.07 -14.65 8.25
N ASP A 88 -10.87 -15.92 7.89
CA ASP A 88 -10.78 -16.99 8.88
C ASP A 88 -9.51 -16.87 9.72
N TRP A 89 -8.39 -16.45 9.13
CA TRP A 89 -7.12 -16.20 9.86
C TRP A 89 -7.25 -15.09 10.90
N ILE A 90 -8.07 -14.08 10.61
CA ILE A 90 -8.30 -12.95 11.52
C ILE A 90 -9.21 -13.39 12.67
N LEU A 91 -10.28 -14.13 12.39
CA LEU A 91 -11.25 -14.58 13.39
C LEU A 91 -10.68 -15.67 14.31
N GLU A 92 -9.94 -16.64 13.76
CA GLU A 92 -9.43 -17.79 14.52
C GLU A 92 -8.43 -17.40 15.63
N ARG A 93 -7.74 -16.26 15.49
CA ARG A 93 -6.85 -15.71 16.53
C ARG A 93 -7.61 -15.36 17.81
N GLY A 94 -8.90 -15.08 17.71
CA GLY A 94 -9.75 -14.78 18.86
C GLY A 94 -9.49 -13.40 19.50
N ASP A 95 -8.72 -12.53 18.84
CA ASP A 95 -8.31 -11.21 19.33
C ASP A 95 -9.20 -10.04 18.86
N VAL A 96 -10.12 -10.31 17.92
CA VAL A 96 -11.06 -9.31 17.37
C VAL A 96 -12.51 -9.60 17.76
N GLU A 97 -13.32 -8.56 17.83
CA GLU A 97 -14.78 -8.61 18.01
C GLU A 97 -15.49 -7.90 16.85
N GLU A 98 -16.69 -8.37 16.52
CA GLU A 98 -17.59 -7.67 15.61
C GLU A 98 -18.19 -6.46 16.33
N VAL A 99 -18.21 -5.29 15.68
CA VAL A 99 -18.77 -4.06 16.23
C VAL A 99 -19.77 -3.43 15.27
N VAL A 100 -20.69 -2.65 15.82
CA VAL A 100 -21.47 -1.73 15.00
C VAL A 100 -20.51 -0.64 14.51
N GLY A 101 -20.23 -0.64 13.21
CA GLY A 101 -19.38 0.38 12.59
C GLY A 101 -19.99 1.77 12.65
N ARG A 102 -19.18 2.77 12.33
CA ARG A 102 -19.57 4.17 12.20
C ARG A 102 -20.64 4.33 11.13
N GLU A 103 -21.69 5.07 11.47
CA GLU A 103 -22.71 5.49 10.50
C GLU A 103 -22.10 6.39 9.41
N ILE A 104 -22.37 6.06 8.14
CA ILE A 104 -21.92 6.85 6.99
C ILE A 104 -22.79 8.10 6.88
N LYS A 105 -22.15 9.25 6.72
CA LYS A 105 -22.80 10.56 6.63
C LYS A 105 -22.62 11.14 5.23
N PRO A 106 -23.56 11.97 4.74
CA PRO A 106 -23.41 12.65 3.45
C PRO A 106 -22.08 13.42 3.29
N ILE A 107 -21.56 13.97 4.39
CA ILE A 107 -20.32 14.75 4.42
C ILE A 107 -19.08 13.91 4.11
N ASP A 108 -19.12 12.58 4.28
CA ASP A 108 -18.02 11.68 3.96
C ASP A 108 -17.78 11.59 2.44
N ASP A 109 -18.85 11.81 1.67
CA ASP A 109 -18.85 11.96 0.21
C ASP A 109 -18.90 13.43 -0.22
N GLY A 110 -18.66 14.35 0.71
CA GLY A 110 -18.60 15.80 0.49
C GLY A 110 -19.96 16.49 0.36
N TYR A 111 -21.09 15.87 0.69
CA TYR A 111 -22.40 16.52 0.62
C TYR A 111 -22.80 17.14 1.97
N LEU A 112 -23.38 18.35 1.95
CA LEU A 112 -23.83 19.03 3.18
C LEU A 112 -25.03 18.35 3.85
N SER A 113 -25.87 17.69 3.07
CA SER A 113 -27.07 16.99 3.54
C SER A 113 -27.53 15.96 2.50
N GLU A 114 -28.44 15.10 2.91
CA GLU A 114 -29.17 14.18 2.03
C GLU A 114 -29.90 14.91 0.90
N ALA A 115 -30.54 16.05 1.21
CA ALA A 115 -31.21 16.87 0.20
C ALA A 115 -30.23 17.44 -0.83
N HIS A 116 -29.03 17.87 -0.39
CA HIS A 116 -27.99 18.35 -1.29
C HIS A 116 -27.45 17.23 -2.21
N ARG A 117 -27.39 15.99 -1.71
CA ARG A 117 -27.03 14.82 -2.51
C ARG A 117 -28.10 14.51 -3.56
N ALA A 118 -29.36 14.42 -3.15
CA ALA A 118 -30.48 14.14 -4.06
C ALA A 118 -30.63 15.21 -5.15
N GLN A 119 -30.40 16.49 -4.81
CA GLN A 119 -30.40 17.57 -5.79
C GLN A 119 -29.26 17.41 -6.81
N ALA A 120 -28.05 17.07 -6.37
CA ALA A 120 -26.92 16.88 -7.27
C ALA A 120 -27.14 15.72 -8.26
N GLU A 121 -27.84 14.66 -7.83
CA GLU A 121 -28.24 13.53 -8.67
C GLU A 121 -29.34 13.94 -9.67
N ALA A 122 -30.37 14.65 -9.21
CA ALA A 122 -31.49 15.09 -10.06
C ALA A 122 -31.05 16.09 -11.14
N GLU A 123 -30.06 16.94 -10.86
CA GLU A 123 -29.52 17.91 -11.82
C GLU A 123 -28.63 17.26 -12.91
N GLY A 124 -28.45 15.92 -12.88
CA GLY A 124 -27.70 15.17 -13.89
C GLY A 124 -26.23 15.58 -14.00
N ARG A 125 -25.70 16.29 -12.99
CA ARG A 125 -24.35 16.87 -13.05
C ARG A 125 -23.26 15.81 -12.94
N ARG A 126 -23.58 14.57 -12.48
CA ARG A 126 -22.68 13.39 -12.38
C ARG A 126 -23.46 12.07 -12.39
N ASN A 127 -22.76 10.95 -12.60
CA ASN A 127 -23.30 9.59 -12.51
C ASN A 127 -23.93 9.33 -11.13
N ALA A 128 -25.02 8.55 -11.09
CA ALA A 128 -25.65 8.12 -9.84
C ALA A 128 -24.64 7.40 -8.93
N ILE A 129 -24.71 7.67 -7.63
CA ILE A 129 -23.81 7.05 -6.64
C ILE A 129 -24.16 5.57 -6.53
N LYS A 130 -23.17 4.71 -6.76
CA LYS A 130 -23.29 3.26 -6.54
C LYS A 130 -22.80 2.94 -5.14
N PHE A 131 -23.67 2.42 -4.29
CA PHE A 131 -23.29 1.89 -2.99
C PHE A 131 -22.85 0.44 -3.15
N PHE A 132 -21.72 0.08 -2.55
CA PHE A 132 -21.29 -1.31 -2.48
C PHE A 132 -22.10 -2.04 -1.39
N ASP A 133 -22.56 -3.27 -1.68
CA ASP A 133 -23.27 -4.06 -0.69
C ASP A 133 -22.30 -4.61 0.37
N ARG A 134 -22.38 -4.07 1.59
CA ARG A 134 -21.57 -4.49 2.74
C ARG A 134 -22.26 -5.52 3.64
N SER A 135 -23.40 -6.10 3.25
CA SER A 135 -24.19 -7.00 4.10
C SER A 135 -23.41 -8.20 4.64
N LEU A 136 -22.40 -8.68 3.90
CA LEU A 136 -21.51 -9.78 4.31
C LEU A 136 -20.25 -9.31 5.06
N ASN A 137 -19.95 -8.02 5.05
CA ASN A 137 -18.71 -7.43 5.55
C ASN A 137 -18.95 -6.73 6.89
N LYS A 138 -18.94 -7.53 7.95
CA LYS A 138 -19.02 -7.02 9.32
C LYS A 138 -17.72 -6.32 9.73
N VAL A 139 -17.85 -5.19 10.40
CA VAL A 139 -16.71 -4.42 10.92
C VAL A 139 -16.13 -5.12 12.14
N LEU A 140 -14.82 -5.32 12.11
CA LEU A 140 -14.03 -5.90 13.18
C LEU A 140 -13.21 -4.81 13.89
N ARG A 141 -12.98 -5.04 15.18
CA ARG A 141 -12.09 -4.22 16.02
C ARG A 141 -11.39 -5.13 17.02
N ALA A 142 -10.18 -4.76 17.45
CA ALA A 142 -9.51 -5.42 18.57
C ALA A 142 -10.40 -5.49 19.81
N LYS A 143 -10.45 -6.66 20.46
CA LYS A 143 -11.03 -6.82 21.80
C LYS A 143 -10.24 -6.00 22.81
N GLN A 144 -10.92 -5.55 23.87
CA GLN A 144 -10.26 -4.82 24.95
C GLN A 144 -9.11 -5.64 25.54
N GLY A 145 -7.91 -5.05 25.59
CA GLY A 145 -6.71 -5.68 26.15
C GLY A 145 -6.02 -6.70 25.25
N LYS A 146 -6.50 -6.94 24.02
CA LYS A 146 -5.83 -7.82 23.05
C LYS A 146 -4.89 -7.07 22.11
N ILE A 147 -3.94 -7.82 21.56
CA ILE A 147 -3.05 -7.36 20.49
C ILE A 147 -3.64 -7.77 19.15
N VAL A 148 -3.52 -6.92 18.13
CA VAL A 148 -3.98 -7.27 16.77
C VAL A 148 -2.98 -6.92 15.68
N THR A 149 -1.93 -6.16 16.00
CA THR A 149 -0.97 -5.74 14.98
C THR A 149 0.08 -6.80 14.72
N GLN A 150 0.56 -6.89 13.48
CA GLN A 150 1.67 -7.79 13.14
C GLN A 150 2.93 -7.48 13.95
N LEU A 151 3.19 -6.20 14.28
CA LEU A 151 4.31 -5.83 15.17
C LEU A 151 4.15 -6.41 16.58
N GLN A 152 2.95 -6.36 17.15
CA GLN A 152 2.69 -6.91 18.47
C GLN A 152 2.80 -8.44 18.48
N TYR A 153 2.22 -9.13 17.49
CA TYR A 153 2.38 -10.58 17.34
C TYR A 153 3.85 -10.97 17.19
N ALA A 154 4.58 -10.25 16.33
CA ALA A 154 5.99 -10.49 16.09
C ALA A 154 6.83 -10.36 17.37
N ARG A 155 6.61 -9.29 18.15
CA ARG A 155 7.30 -9.08 19.44
C ARG A 155 6.89 -10.08 20.52
N ALA A 156 5.70 -10.65 20.43
CA ALA A 156 5.26 -11.75 21.28
C ALA A 156 5.82 -13.12 20.86
N GLY A 157 6.63 -13.19 19.79
CA GLY A 157 7.20 -14.44 19.29
C GLY A 157 6.21 -15.29 18.46
N ILE A 158 5.11 -14.69 17.99
CA ILE A 158 4.06 -15.38 17.25
C ILE A 158 4.29 -15.19 15.75
N ILE A 159 4.30 -16.29 15.01
CA ILE A 159 4.29 -16.32 13.55
C ILE A 159 2.84 -16.42 13.10
N THR A 160 2.38 -15.43 12.35
CA THR A 160 1.01 -15.37 11.84
C THR A 160 0.90 -16.02 10.45
N PRO A 161 -0.32 -16.38 9.99
CA PRO A 161 -0.52 -16.82 8.60
C PRO A 161 -0.02 -15.80 7.57
N GLU A 162 -0.11 -14.50 7.85
CA GLU A 162 0.47 -13.48 6.95
C GLU A 162 2.00 -13.59 6.84
N MET A 163 2.69 -13.80 7.97
CA MET A 163 4.16 -13.94 7.97
C MET A 163 4.62 -15.19 7.19
N GLU A 164 3.88 -16.29 7.29
CA GLU A 164 4.14 -17.50 6.50
C GLU A 164 3.86 -17.27 5.01
N PHE A 165 2.70 -16.68 4.69
CA PHE A 165 2.34 -16.35 3.31
C PHE A 165 3.43 -15.55 2.62
N ILE A 166 3.95 -14.51 3.30
CA ILE A 166 5.03 -13.66 2.84
C ILE A 166 6.32 -14.43 2.63
N ALA A 167 6.71 -15.30 3.58
CA ALA A 167 7.95 -16.07 3.46
C ALA A 167 7.96 -16.95 2.20
N ILE A 168 6.82 -17.57 1.88
CA ILE A 168 6.67 -18.34 0.64
C ILE A 168 6.72 -17.40 -0.58
N ARG A 169 6.04 -16.25 -0.50
CA ARG A 169 5.92 -15.27 -1.61
C ARG A 169 7.27 -14.69 -2.01
N GLU A 170 8.09 -14.30 -1.03
CA GLU A 170 9.41 -13.70 -1.24
C GLU A 170 10.45 -14.69 -1.76
N ASN A 171 10.27 -16.00 -1.54
CA ASN A 171 11.16 -17.01 -2.11
C ASN A 171 10.83 -17.40 -3.54
N MET A 172 9.60 -17.18 -4.02
CA MET A 172 9.12 -17.59 -5.36
C MET A 172 9.37 -19.08 -5.71
N LYS A 173 9.49 -19.95 -4.69
CA LYS A 173 9.93 -21.36 -4.79
C LYS A 173 11.27 -21.54 -5.52
N LEU A 174 12.17 -20.58 -5.37
CA LEU A 174 13.52 -20.62 -5.94
C LEU A 174 14.48 -21.50 -5.15
N GLN A 175 14.08 -22.14 -4.02
CA GLN A 175 14.97 -22.99 -3.21
C GLN A 175 15.62 -24.11 -4.03
N ARG A 176 14.85 -24.81 -4.88
CA ARG A 176 15.37 -25.89 -5.72
C ARG A 176 16.31 -25.36 -6.81
N SER A 177 16.03 -24.17 -7.35
CA SER A 177 16.98 -23.48 -8.22
C SER A 177 18.23 -23.13 -7.43
N ARG A 178 18.11 -22.68 -6.16
CA ARG A 178 19.22 -22.30 -5.24
C ARG A 178 20.14 -23.47 -4.87
N GLU A 179 19.66 -24.71 -4.90
CA GLU A 179 20.48 -25.92 -4.74
C GLU A 179 21.19 -26.34 -6.04
N LEU A 180 20.58 -26.14 -7.22
CA LEU A 180 21.24 -26.27 -8.52
C LEU A 180 22.26 -25.14 -8.78
N LEU A 181 22.10 -24.05 -8.03
CA LEU A 181 22.88 -22.83 -7.89
C LEU A 181 23.96 -23.05 -6.81
N GLU A 182 24.88 -24.00 -6.96
CA GLU A 182 26.19 -23.85 -6.33
C GLU A 182 26.85 -22.60 -6.94
N MET A 183 26.44 -21.44 -6.43
CA MET A 183 26.82 -20.08 -6.82
C MET A 183 28.21 -19.77 -6.29
N THR A 184 29.17 -20.60 -6.66
CA THR A 184 30.57 -20.32 -6.40
C THR A 184 31.09 -19.43 -7.52
N GLU A 185 32.05 -18.57 -7.21
CA GLU A 185 32.76 -17.77 -8.20
C GLU A 185 33.42 -18.66 -9.29
N GLU A 186 33.61 -19.93 -8.95
CA GLU A 186 34.19 -21.03 -9.71
C GLU A 186 33.18 -21.81 -10.58
N GLY A 187 31.88 -21.55 -10.47
CA GLY A 187 30.84 -22.19 -11.30
C GLY A 187 30.91 -21.81 -12.79
N PRO A 188 30.34 -22.62 -13.71
CA PRO A 188 30.42 -22.36 -15.16
C PRO A 188 29.87 -20.97 -15.51
N ARG A 189 30.68 -20.11 -16.15
CA ARG A 189 30.30 -18.73 -16.51
C ARG A 189 29.06 -18.64 -17.42
N ASN A 190 28.73 -19.72 -18.12
CA ASN A 190 27.63 -19.86 -19.05
C ASN A 190 26.35 -20.47 -18.43
N SER A 191 26.29 -20.63 -17.11
CA SER A 191 25.05 -21.03 -16.45
C SER A 191 24.06 -19.86 -16.41
N LEU A 192 22.84 -20.08 -16.88
CA LEU A 192 21.69 -19.18 -16.69
C LEU A 192 21.38 -18.96 -15.20
N TRP A 193 21.85 -19.89 -14.36
CA TRP A 193 21.73 -19.88 -12.92
C TRP A 193 23.02 -19.36 -12.30
N ARG A 194 23.54 -18.21 -12.76
CA ARG A 194 24.61 -17.49 -12.08
C ARG A 194 24.12 -16.07 -11.80
N GLN A 195 23.94 -15.75 -10.52
CA GLN A 195 23.59 -14.39 -10.09
C GLN A 195 24.82 -13.68 -9.51
N HIS A 196 25.01 -12.43 -9.91
CA HIS A 196 26.06 -11.56 -9.35
C HIS A 196 25.79 -11.30 -7.86
N PRO A 197 26.79 -11.35 -6.96
CA PRO A 197 26.58 -11.18 -5.52
C PRO A 197 25.98 -9.82 -5.15
N GLY A 198 26.28 -8.79 -5.95
CA GLY A 198 25.78 -7.44 -5.75
C GLY A 198 26.45 -6.73 -4.56
N GLU A 199 25.99 -5.52 -4.25
CA GLU A 199 26.37 -4.76 -3.07
C GLU A 199 25.09 -4.29 -2.38
N SER A 200 24.87 -4.73 -1.14
CA SER A 200 23.65 -4.46 -0.39
C SER A 200 23.79 -3.28 0.58
N PHE A 201 25.00 -2.72 0.69
CA PHE A 201 25.41 -1.68 1.63
C PHE A 201 25.15 -2.08 3.09
N GLY A 202 25.41 -3.34 3.43
CA GLY A 202 25.23 -3.89 4.78
C GLY A 202 23.81 -4.36 5.11
N ALA A 203 22.94 -4.58 4.12
CA ALA A 203 21.64 -5.22 4.36
C ALA A 203 21.82 -6.70 4.77
N SER A 204 20.84 -7.24 5.49
CA SER A 204 20.86 -8.61 6.03
C SER A 204 19.90 -9.50 5.24
N ILE A 205 20.11 -9.61 3.93
CA ILE A 205 19.27 -10.41 3.04
C ILE A 205 19.71 -11.89 3.14
N PRO A 206 18.86 -12.80 3.61
CA PRO A 206 19.23 -14.21 3.74
C PRO A 206 19.11 -14.94 2.40
N ASN A 207 19.73 -16.11 2.31
CA ASN A 207 19.59 -17.01 1.17
C ASN A 207 18.19 -17.62 1.05
N GLU A 208 17.45 -17.69 2.16
CA GLU A 208 16.06 -18.13 2.20
C GLU A 208 15.27 -17.29 3.21
N ILE A 209 14.10 -16.85 2.80
CA ILE A 209 13.18 -16.11 3.66
C ILE A 209 12.32 -17.12 4.44
N THR A 210 12.52 -17.25 5.74
CA THR A 210 11.69 -18.10 6.59
C THR A 210 10.59 -17.29 7.29
N PRO A 211 9.49 -17.91 7.74
CA PRO A 211 8.47 -17.21 8.53
C PRO A 211 9.06 -16.58 9.81
N GLU A 212 10.06 -17.22 10.41
CA GLU A 212 10.79 -16.69 11.56
C GLU A 212 11.64 -15.47 11.19
N PHE A 213 12.29 -15.47 10.03
CA PHE A 213 13.02 -14.27 9.55
C PHE A 213 12.07 -13.09 9.36
N VAL A 214 10.92 -13.32 8.70
CA VAL A 214 9.85 -12.34 8.54
C VAL A 214 9.41 -11.77 9.89
N ARG A 215 9.05 -12.65 10.85
CA ARG A 215 8.69 -12.25 12.21
C ARG A 215 9.78 -11.41 12.86
N SER A 216 11.04 -11.80 12.73
CA SER A 216 12.17 -11.12 13.37
C SER A 216 12.42 -9.70 12.82
N GLU A 217 12.20 -9.49 11.52
CA GLU A 217 12.32 -8.18 10.88
C GLU A 217 11.16 -7.26 11.28
N VAL A 218 9.94 -7.80 11.32
CA VAL A 218 8.75 -7.08 11.80
C VAL A 218 8.91 -6.71 13.28
N ALA A 219 9.35 -7.64 14.14
CA ALA A 219 9.52 -7.39 15.58
C ALA A 219 10.49 -6.23 15.89
N ARG A 220 11.53 -6.10 15.07
CA ARG A 220 12.55 -5.04 15.16
C ARG A 220 12.12 -3.74 14.48
N GLY A 221 11.00 -3.73 13.77
CA GLY A 221 10.49 -2.55 13.06
C GLY A 221 11.19 -2.26 11.73
N ARG A 222 12.05 -3.15 11.24
CA ARG A 222 12.75 -3.04 9.94
C ARG A 222 11.91 -3.49 8.74
N ALA A 223 10.76 -4.08 9.01
CA ALA A 223 9.77 -4.45 8.02
C ALA A 223 8.35 -4.29 8.56
N ILE A 224 7.39 -4.08 7.66
CA ILE A 224 5.97 -4.00 7.99
C ILE A 224 5.13 -4.89 7.07
N ILE A 225 3.97 -5.29 7.58
CA ILE A 225 2.93 -6.04 6.88
C ILE A 225 1.64 -5.22 7.01
N PRO A 226 1.37 -4.29 6.07
CA PRO A 226 0.18 -3.45 6.12
C PRO A 226 -1.05 -4.31 5.79
N ALA A 227 -1.82 -4.68 6.82
CA ALA A 227 -2.81 -5.75 6.71
C ALA A 227 -3.98 -5.54 7.69
N ASN A 228 -4.75 -4.47 7.48
CA ASN A 228 -5.88 -4.12 8.32
C ASN A 228 -6.84 -5.32 8.46
N ILE A 229 -7.36 -5.53 9.67
CA ILE A 229 -8.29 -6.62 9.98
C ILE A 229 -9.62 -6.52 9.21
N ASN A 230 -9.96 -5.34 8.68
CA ASN A 230 -11.14 -5.08 7.85
C ASN A 230 -10.84 -5.13 6.34
N HIS A 231 -9.64 -5.59 5.94
CA HIS A 231 -9.29 -5.87 4.54
C HIS A 231 -9.01 -7.36 4.34
N PRO A 232 -10.02 -8.23 4.46
CA PRO A 232 -9.81 -9.66 4.36
C PRO A 232 -9.53 -10.16 2.94
N GLU A 233 -9.77 -9.33 1.92
CA GLU A 233 -9.48 -9.61 0.50
C GLU A 233 -7.99 -9.56 0.14
N LEU A 234 -7.18 -8.95 1.00
CA LEU A 234 -5.74 -8.75 0.84
C LEU A 234 -4.97 -10.08 0.72
N GLU A 235 -4.10 -10.18 -0.29
CA GLU A 235 -3.01 -11.14 -0.37
C GLU A 235 -1.76 -10.54 0.33
N PRO A 236 -1.34 -11.05 1.50
CA PRO A 236 -0.29 -10.41 2.30
C PRO A 236 1.03 -10.20 1.57
N MET A 237 1.68 -9.08 1.88
CA MET A 237 3.00 -8.70 1.36
C MET A 237 3.81 -7.99 2.46
N ILE A 238 5.12 -7.84 2.25
CA ILE A 238 6.03 -7.21 3.19
C ILE A 238 6.82 -6.07 2.55
N ILE A 239 7.02 -5.00 3.33
CA ILE A 239 7.83 -3.85 2.96
C ILE A 239 9.01 -3.78 3.95
N GLY A 240 10.23 -3.89 3.44
CA GLY A 240 11.45 -3.80 4.24
C GLY A 240 12.72 -3.98 3.39
N ARG A 241 13.84 -3.45 3.88
CA ARG A 241 15.13 -3.41 3.13
C ARG A 241 15.67 -4.79 2.77
N ASN A 242 15.32 -5.82 3.54
CA ASN A 242 15.82 -7.18 3.38
C ASN A 242 14.95 -8.08 2.48
N PHE A 243 13.95 -7.49 1.83
CA PHE A 243 12.97 -8.17 0.96
C PHE A 243 13.04 -7.58 -0.46
N LEU A 244 12.26 -8.14 -1.39
CA LEU A 244 12.11 -7.53 -2.72
C LEU A 244 11.65 -6.06 -2.59
N VAL A 245 12.23 -5.17 -3.38
CA VAL A 245 11.79 -3.77 -3.45
C VAL A 245 10.34 -3.76 -3.95
N LYS A 246 9.47 -3.00 -3.27
CA LYS A 246 8.04 -2.90 -3.57
C LYS A 246 7.73 -1.55 -4.21
N ILE A 247 6.74 -1.51 -5.09
CA ILE A 247 6.27 -0.30 -5.76
C ILE A 247 4.81 0.01 -5.40
N ASN A 248 4.50 1.30 -5.30
CA ASN A 248 3.14 1.79 -5.08
C ASN A 248 2.58 2.43 -6.36
N THR A 249 1.28 2.31 -6.58
CA THR A 249 0.57 3.09 -7.61
C THR A 249 -0.42 4.05 -6.97
N ASN A 250 -0.35 5.32 -7.36
CA ASN A 250 -1.35 6.32 -6.95
C ASN A 250 -2.50 6.35 -7.95
N ILE A 251 -3.73 6.21 -7.45
CA ILE A 251 -4.97 6.45 -8.19
C ILE A 251 -5.83 7.46 -7.42
N GLY A 252 -7.08 7.64 -7.82
CA GLY A 252 -8.02 8.48 -7.13
C GLY A 252 -8.77 9.41 -8.08
N ASN A 253 -10.00 9.71 -7.67
CA ASN A 253 -10.86 10.64 -8.38
C ASN A 253 -10.36 12.08 -8.16
N SER A 254 -10.71 12.96 -9.09
CA SER A 254 -10.50 14.39 -8.91
C SER A 254 -11.81 15.12 -9.05
N ALA A 255 -11.86 16.36 -8.58
CA ALA A 255 -13.02 17.22 -8.75
C ALA A 255 -13.46 17.40 -10.22
N VAL A 256 -12.58 17.10 -11.20
CA VAL A 256 -12.77 17.39 -12.62
C VAL A 256 -12.98 16.13 -13.48
N ALA A 257 -12.53 14.95 -13.01
CA ALA A 257 -12.56 13.71 -13.80
C ALA A 257 -12.64 12.44 -12.94
N SER A 258 -13.18 11.40 -13.57
CA SER A 258 -13.27 10.00 -13.15
C SER A 258 -14.52 9.55 -12.38
N SER A 259 -14.86 8.27 -12.55
CA SER A 259 -16.03 7.59 -11.96
C SER A 259 -15.59 6.36 -11.17
N ILE A 260 -16.46 5.82 -10.30
CA ILE A 260 -16.17 4.62 -9.50
C ILE A 260 -15.66 3.46 -10.38
N ASP A 261 -16.34 3.19 -11.50
CA ASP A 261 -15.98 2.10 -12.40
C ASP A 261 -14.56 2.29 -12.99
N GLU A 262 -14.18 3.53 -13.30
CA GLU A 262 -12.83 3.85 -13.79
C GLU A 262 -11.76 3.73 -12.71
N GLU A 263 -12.06 4.10 -11.45
CA GLU A 263 -11.12 3.93 -10.34
C GLU A 263 -10.86 2.45 -10.04
N VAL A 264 -11.91 1.63 -10.08
CA VAL A 264 -11.76 0.17 -9.95
C VAL A 264 -10.94 -0.40 -11.11
N GLU A 265 -11.17 0.04 -12.35
CA GLU A 265 -10.37 -0.42 -13.48
C GLU A 265 -8.91 0.04 -13.40
N LYS A 266 -8.64 1.28 -12.96
CA LYS A 266 -7.26 1.75 -12.69
C LYS A 266 -6.57 0.91 -11.63
N MET A 267 -7.28 0.54 -10.56
CA MET A 267 -6.76 -0.38 -9.54
C MET A 267 -6.43 -1.74 -10.15
N ARG A 268 -7.34 -2.35 -10.92
CA ARG A 268 -7.11 -3.66 -11.57
C ARG A 268 -5.94 -3.61 -12.54
N TRP A 269 -5.80 -2.50 -13.27
CA TRP A 269 -4.67 -2.27 -14.17
C TRP A 269 -3.35 -2.17 -13.40
N SER A 270 -3.33 -1.43 -12.29
CA SER A 270 -2.15 -1.30 -11.42
C SER A 270 -1.67 -2.67 -10.91
N VAL A 271 -2.55 -3.43 -10.27
CA VAL A 271 -2.17 -4.73 -9.69
C VAL A 271 -1.83 -5.75 -10.76
N LYS A 272 -2.43 -5.66 -11.96
CA LYS A 272 -2.00 -6.48 -13.09
C LYS A 272 -0.53 -6.23 -13.40
N TRP A 273 -0.11 -4.97 -13.55
CA TRP A 273 1.24 -4.61 -13.99
C TRP A 273 2.29 -4.55 -12.88
N GLY A 274 2.01 -5.10 -11.70
CA GLY A 274 2.99 -5.24 -10.63
C GLY A 274 2.92 -4.17 -9.54
N GLY A 275 1.82 -3.40 -9.44
CA GLY A 275 1.59 -2.55 -8.27
C GLY A 275 1.49 -3.40 -7.00
N ASP A 276 2.50 -3.31 -6.12
CA ASP A 276 2.55 -4.08 -4.86
C ASP A 276 1.67 -3.48 -3.77
N THR A 277 1.41 -2.18 -3.87
CA THR A 277 0.44 -1.44 -3.06
C THR A 277 -0.24 -0.39 -3.93
N LEU A 278 -1.37 0.12 -3.44
CA LEU A 278 -2.15 1.16 -4.09
C LEU A 278 -2.41 2.27 -3.09
N MET A 279 -2.41 3.53 -3.53
CA MET A 279 -2.97 4.62 -2.73
C MET A 279 -4.18 5.25 -3.43
N ASP A 280 -5.28 5.34 -2.70
CA ASP A 280 -6.41 6.17 -3.09
C ASP A 280 -6.19 7.61 -2.64
N LEU A 281 -5.82 8.47 -3.60
CA LEU A 281 -5.60 9.90 -3.39
C LEU A 281 -6.79 10.74 -3.86
N SER A 282 -7.99 10.14 -3.89
CA SER A 282 -9.25 10.79 -4.26
C SER A 282 -9.48 12.11 -3.53
N THR A 283 -10.00 13.10 -4.26
CA THR A 283 -10.34 14.43 -3.74
C THR A 283 -11.67 14.92 -4.31
N GLY A 284 -12.41 15.72 -3.54
CA GLY A 284 -13.75 16.18 -3.92
C GLY A 284 -14.87 15.30 -3.37
N LYS A 285 -15.84 14.94 -4.23
CA LYS A 285 -17.04 14.20 -3.83
C LYS A 285 -16.84 12.69 -3.92
N ASN A 286 -17.72 11.93 -3.27
CA ASN A 286 -17.80 10.46 -3.36
C ASN A 286 -16.55 9.70 -2.92
N ILE A 287 -15.66 10.32 -2.12
CA ILE A 287 -14.40 9.71 -1.70
C ILE A 287 -14.67 8.42 -0.90
N HIS A 288 -15.67 8.43 -0.01
CA HIS A 288 -16.00 7.25 0.79
C HIS A 288 -16.46 6.10 -0.09
N GLN A 289 -17.43 6.34 -0.99
CA GLN A 289 -17.95 5.30 -1.87
C GLN A 289 -16.89 4.78 -2.84
N THR A 290 -16.14 5.66 -3.50
CA THR A 290 -15.05 5.26 -4.40
C THR A 290 -14.06 4.34 -3.69
N ARG A 291 -13.64 4.70 -2.47
CA ARG A 291 -12.71 3.89 -1.69
C ARG A 291 -13.30 2.54 -1.27
N GLU A 292 -14.59 2.48 -0.94
CA GLU A 292 -15.25 1.22 -0.60
C GLU A 292 -15.16 0.23 -1.78
N TRP A 293 -15.50 0.69 -2.98
CA TRP A 293 -15.37 -0.13 -4.20
C TRP A 293 -13.94 -0.56 -4.48
N ILE A 294 -12.95 0.31 -4.25
CA ILE A 294 -11.53 -0.04 -4.40
C ILE A 294 -11.15 -1.15 -3.42
N LEU A 295 -11.37 -0.95 -2.11
CA LEU A 295 -10.96 -1.88 -1.06
C LEU A 295 -11.55 -3.27 -1.25
N ARG A 296 -12.85 -3.37 -1.51
CA ARG A 296 -13.53 -4.67 -1.71
C ARG A 296 -13.04 -5.43 -2.95
N ASN A 297 -12.35 -4.75 -3.86
CA ASN A 297 -11.85 -5.33 -5.11
C ASN A 297 -10.32 -5.39 -5.18
N CYS A 298 -9.60 -4.91 -4.17
CA CYS A 298 -8.15 -4.78 -4.21
C CYS A 298 -7.46 -5.97 -3.52
N PRO A 299 -6.58 -6.72 -4.21
CA PRO A 299 -5.85 -7.83 -3.59
C PRO A 299 -4.56 -7.38 -2.87
N VAL A 300 -4.19 -6.10 -2.95
CA VAL A 300 -2.95 -5.55 -2.38
C VAL A 300 -3.27 -4.48 -1.33
N PRO A 301 -2.31 -4.11 -0.46
CA PRO A 301 -2.56 -3.10 0.55
C PRO A 301 -2.96 -1.76 -0.05
N VAL A 302 -4.00 -1.14 0.51
CA VAL A 302 -4.51 0.17 0.11
C VAL A 302 -4.14 1.22 1.16
N GLY A 303 -3.46 2.26 0.71
CA GLY A 303 -3.13 3.44 1.51
C GLY A 303 -4.00 4.65 1.19
N THR A 304 -4.03 5.60 2.11
CA THR A 304 -4.68 6.90 1.90
C THR A 304 -3.88 8.03 2.56
N VAL A 305 -4.27 9.26 2.26
CA VAL A 305 -3.86 10.44 3.02
C VAL A 305 -5.11 11.01 3.73
N PRO A 306 -5.40 10.62 4.99
CA PRO A 306 -6.69 10.94 5.63
C PRO A 306 -7.02 12.44 5.68
N ILE A 307 -6.00 13.31 5.68
CA ILE A 307 -6.20 14.77 5.68
C ILE A 307 -6.93 15.27 4.42
N TYR A 308 -6.88 14.55 3.30
CA TYR A 308 -7.56 14.94 2.07
C TYR A 308 -9.08 14.86 2.23
N GLN A 309 -9.58 13.74 2.77
CA GLN A 309 -11.01 13.61 3.05
C GLN A 309 -11.44 14.55 4.19
N ALA A 310 -10.63 14.67 5.26
CA ALA A 310 -10.93 15.61 6.34
C ALA A 310 -11.05 17.06 5.85
N LEU A 311 -10.23 17.45 4.86
CA LEU A 311 -10.29 18.77 4.24
C LEU A 311 -11.59 18.99 3.45
N GLU A 312 -12.06 17.97 2.73
CA GLU A 312 -13.36 18.03 2.04
C GLU A 312 -14.53 18.17 3.01
N LYS A 313 -14.47 17.50 4.17
CA LYS A 313 -15.49 17.63 5.23
C LYS A 313 -15.61 19.06 5.77
N VAL A 314 -14.58 19.89 5.64
CA VAL A 314 -14.60 21.31 6.05
C VAL A 314 -14.71 22.29 4.88
N GLY A 315 -15.04 21.78 3.69
CA GLY A 315 -15.25 22.58 2.49
C GLY A 315 -13.96 23.18 1.92
N GLY A 316 -12.84 22.47 2.02
CA GLY A 316 -11.59 22.91 1.41
C GLY A 316 -10.84 23.99 2.20
N ARG A 317 -11.20 24.22 3.47
CA ARG A 317 -10.60 25.26 4.33
C ARG A 317 -9.68 24.64 5.36
N PRO A 318 -8.34 24.67 5.17
CA PRO A 318 -7.41 24.08 6.13
C PRO A 318 -7.59 24.61 7.53
N GLU A 319 -7.81 25.92 7.71
CA GLU A 319 -8.02 26.55 9.02
C GLU A 319 -9.24 26.04 9.80
N ALA A 320 -10.20 25.38 9.13
CA ALA A 320 -11.38 24.80 9.77
C ALA A 320 -11.18 23.34 10.21
N LEU A 321 -10.03 22.73 9.92
CA LEU A 321 -9.69 21.39 10.40
C LEU A 321 -9.56 21.36 11.93
N THR A 322 -10.08 20.31 12.54
CA THR A 322 -9.89 20.03 13.97
C THR A 322 -9.50 18.57 14.18
N TRP A 323 -8.99 18.27 15.38
CA TRP A 323 -8.69 16.89 15.78
C TRP A 323 -9.91 15.97 15.65
N GLU A 324 -11.10 16.44 16.03
CA GLU A 324 -12.33 15.63 16.03
C GLU A 324 -12.72 15.19 14.62
N ILE A 325 -12.61 16.09 13.63
CA ILE A 325 -12.91 15.78 12.22
C ILE A 325 -11.89 14.78 11.67
N PHE A 326 -10.61 14.98 12.00
CA PHE A 326 -9.56 14.08 11.57
C PHE A 326 -9.68 12.70 12.22
N ARG A 327 -9.94 12.64 13.53
CA ARG A 327 -10.20 11.41 14.28
C ARG A 327 -11.40 10.64 13.72
N ASP A 328 -12.52 11.31 13.44
CA ASP A 328 -13.69 10.69 12.79
C ASP A 328 -13.31 10.08 11.42
N THR A 329 -12.50 10.79 10.65
CA THR A 329 -12.01 10.32 9.34
C THR A 329 -11.09 9.10 9.47
N LEU A 330 -10.22 9.05 10.48
CA LEU A 330 -9.39 7.87 10.74
C LEU A 330 -10.22 6.64 11.11
N ILE A 331 -11.24 6.79 11.96
CA ILE A 331 -12.16 5.69 12.33
C ILE A 331 -12.87 5.18 11.08
N GLU A 332 -13.46 6.09 10.30
CA GLU A 332 -14.16 5.76 9.07
C GLU A 332 -13.29 4.90 8.14
N GLN A 333 -12.07 5.34 7.85
CA GLN A 333 -11.19 4.64 6.91
C GLN A 333 -10.64 3.32 7.47
N ALA A 334 -10.35 3.26 8.78
CA ALA A 334 -9.90 2.03 9.43
C ALA A 334 -10.99 0.95 9.42
N GLU A 335 -12.26 1.33 9.56
CA GLU A 335 -13.41 0.41 9.48
C GLU A 335 -13.78 0.00 8.05
N GLN A 336 -13.35 0.76 7.04
CA GLN A 336 -13.44 0.33 5.63
C GLN A 336 -12.37 -0.71 5.29
N GLY A 337 -11.21 -0.66 5.95
CA GLY A 337 -10.09 -1.57 5.68
C GLY A 337 -8.85 -0.91 5.09
N VAL A 338 -8.66 0.41 5.18
CA VAL A 338 -7.39 1.02 4.74
C VAL A 338 -6.22 0.45 5.54
N ASP A 339 -5.17 -0.01 4.86
CA ASP A 339 -4.05 -0.74 5.47
C ASP A 339 -2.96 0.17 6.02
N TYR A 340 -2.79 1.36 5.44
CA TYR A 340 -1.84 2.34 5.94
C TYR A 340 -2.27 3.78 5.70
N PHE A 341 -1.88 4.66 6.61
CA PHE A 341 -2.17 6.09 6.53
C PHE A 341 -0.90 6.90 6.36
N THR A 342 -0.87 7.73 5.32
CA THR A 342 0.11 8.82 5.20
C THR A 342 -0.31 9.98 6.10
N ILE A 343 0.43 10.17 7.20
CA ILE A 343 0.15 11.21 8.20
C ILE A 343 1.36 12.14 8.31
N HIS A 344 1.13 13.42 8.03
CA HIS A 344 2.14 14.48 7.98
C HIS A 344 2.40 15.08 9.37
N ALA A 345 2.62 14.23 10.37
CA ALA A 345 2.85 14.65 11.75
C ALA A 345 4.24 15.30 11.97
N GLY A 346 5.16 15.16 11.01
CA GLY A 346 6.47 15.81 11.03
C GLY A 346 6.48 17.29 10.65
N VAL A 347 5.38 17.81 10.09
CA VAL A 347 5.25 19.23 9.71
C VAL A 347 4.96 20.08 10.94
N ARG A 348 6.02 20.44 11.66
CA ARG A 348 5.93 21.24 12.89
C ARG A 348 5.96 22.73 12.62
N LEU A 349 5.28 23.51 13.45
CA LEU A 349 5.23 24.98 13.36
C LEU A 349 6.61 25.64 13.19
N PRO A 350 7.65 25.33 14.01
CA PRO A 350 8.97 25.97 13.88
C PRO A 350 9.72 25.61 12.58
N TYR A 351 9.29 24.58 11.85
CA TYR A 351 9.96 24.16 10.60
C TYR A 351 9.46 24.95 9.39
N ILE A 352 8.24 25.49 9.44
CA ILE A 352 7.63 26.21 8.31
C ILE A 352 8.49 27.42 7.86
N PRO A 353 9.05 28.26 8.75
CA PRO A 353 9.93 29.36 8.32
C PRO A 353 11.20 28.89 7.60
N MET A 354 11.66 27.65 7.82
CA MET A 354 12.85 27.12 7.15
C MET A 354 12.62 26.96 5.64
N THR A 355 11.36 26.76 5.21
CA THR A 355 11.02 26.62 3.78
C THR A 355 10.94 27.95 3.04
N ALA A 356 11.02 29.09 3.74
CA ALA A 356 10.88 30.42 3.12
C ALA A 356 12.00 30.74 2.11
N LYS A 357 13.14 30.06 2.21
CA LYS A 357 14.30 30.23 1.31
C LYS A 357 14.33 29.23 0.15
N ARG A 358 13.37 28.31 0.08
CA ARG A 358 13.28 27.31 -0.99
C ARG A 358 12.88 27.93 -2.31
N VAL A 359 13.31 27.31 -3.40
CA VAL A 359 12.91 27.66 -4.76
C VAL A 359 11.46 27.24 -5.02
N THR A 360 11.07 26.05 -4.58
CA THR A 360 9.73 25.49 -4.83
C THR A 360 8.83 25.43 -3.59
N GLY A 361 9.33 25.88 -2.44
CA GLY A 361 8.57 25.94 -1.20
C GLY A 361 8.16 24.56 -0.67
N ILE A 362 6.87 24.42 -0.32
CA ILE A 362 6.27 23.17 0.17
C ILE A 362 5.45 22.56 -0.97
N VAL A 363 5.93 21.46 -1.55
CA VAL A 363 5.26 20.77 -2.67
C VAL A 363 4.38 19.60 -2.25
N SER A 364 4.43 19.20 -0.98
CA SER A 364 3.49 18.22 -0.44
C SER A 364 2.11 18.84 -0.28
N ARG A 365 1.07 18.23 -0.87
CA ARG A 365 -0.32 18.64 -0.66
C ARG A 365 -0.71 18.50 0.82
N GLY A 366 -0.46 17.35 1.43
CA GLY A 366 -0.74 17.14 2.85
C GLY A 366 0.10 18.05 3.75
N GLY A 367 1.39 18.23 3.42
CA GLY A 367 2.27 19.12 4.15
C GLY A 367 1.87 20.60 4.09
N SER A 368 1.45 21.09 2.92
CA SER A 368 0.98 22.47 2.75
C SER A 368 -0.35 22.74 3.45
N ILE A 369 -1.27 21.75 3.51
CA ILE A 369 -2.50 21.83 4.32
C ILE A 369 -2.15 22.04 5.79
N MET A 370 -1.23 21.22 6.33
CA MET A 370 -0.80 21.32 7.72
C MET A 370 -0.05 22.62 8.00
N ALA A 371 0.83 23.05 7.10
CA ALA A 371 1.52 24.33 7.24
C ALA A 371 0.54 25.51 7.29
N LYS A 372 -0.47 25.54 6.42
CA LYS A 372 -1.52 26.57 6.43
C LYS A 372 -2.32 26.55 7.74
N TRP A 373 -2.68 25.38 8.25
CA TRP A 373 -3.37 25.25 9.54
C TRP A 373 -2.51 25.79 10.69
N CYS A 374 -1.24 25.39 10.77
CA CYS A 374 -0.32 25.85 11.82
C CYS A 374 -0.15 27.37 11.80
N LEU A 375 -0.01 27.98 10.61
CA LEU A 375 0.12 29.43 10.47
C LEU A 375 -1.16 30.19 10.81
N ALA A 376 -2.33 29.69 10.42
CA ALA A 376 -3.61 30.33 10.71
C ALA A 376 -3.93 30.37 12.20
N HIS A 377 -3.56 29.32 12.93
CA HIS A 377 -3.81 29.21 14.38
C HIS A 377 -2.63 29.62 15.25
N HIS A 378 -1.44 29.76 14.66
CA HIS A 378 -0.17 29.92 15.37
C HIS A 378 0.03 28.87 16.49
N LYS A 379 -0.29 27.61 16.16
CA LYS A 379 -0.22 26.45 17.07
C LYS A 379 0.61 25.33 16.44
N GLU A 380 1.15 24.46 17.29
CA GLU A 380 1.81 23.23 16.85
C GLU A 380 0.81 22.30 16.15
N SER A 381 1.29 21.54 15.16
CA SER A 381 0.50 20.58 14.38
C SER A 381 -0.33 19.67 15.27
N PHE A 382 -1.66 19.67 15.10
CA PHE A 382 -2.53 18.79 15.88
C PHE A 382 -2.26 17.30 15.60
N LEU A 383 -1.71 16.97 14.43
CA LEU A 383 -1.26 15.60 14.11
C LEU A 383 -0.08 15.17 14.99
N TYR A 384 0.81 16.13 15.30
CA TYR A 384 1.93 15.91 16.21
C TYR A 384 1.45 15.84 17.66
N THR A 385 0.61 16.78 18.10
CA THR A 385 0.18 16.85 19.51
C THR A 385 -0.77 15.71 19.92
N HIS A 386 -1.55 15.16 18.98
CA HIS A 386 -2.43 14.01 19.21
C HIS A 386 -1.86 12.69 18.71
N PHE A 387 -0.54 12.60 18.45
CA PHE A 387 0.06 11.43 17.81
C PHE A 387 -0.15 10.12 18.58
N GLU A 388 -0.11 10.15 19.92
CA GLU A 388 -0.41 8.96 20.74
C GLU A 388 -1.87 8.50 20.59
N GLU A 389 -2.84 9.42 20.53
CA GLU A 389 -4.25 9.07 20.29
C GLU A 389 -4.47 8.47 18.90
N ILE A 390 -3.71 8.95 17.89
CA ILE A 390 -3.69 8.35 16.55
C ILE A 390 -3.17 6.92 16.63
N CYS A 391 -2.08 6.68 17.37
CA CYS A 391 -1.53 5.33 17.57
C CYS A 391 -2.57 4.40 18.23
N ASP A 392 -3.25 4.88 19.28
CA ASP A 392 -4.29 4.13 19.99
C ASP A 392 -5.49 3.76 19.12
N LEU A 393 -5.81 4.58 18.12
CA LEU A 393 -6.84 4.29 17.13
C LEU A 393 -6.33 3.23 16.15
N MET A 394 -5.20 3.49 15.49
CA MET A 394 -4.67 2.64 14.42
C MET A 394 -4.36 1.22 14.89
N ARG A 395 -3.84 1.06 16.11
CA ARG A 395 -3.55 -0.25 16.70
C ARG A 395 -4.78 -1.14 16.88
N LYS A 396 -6.01 -0.60 16.89
CA LYS A 396 -7.24 -1.38 17.07
C LYS A 396 -7.64 -2.13 15.80
N TYR A 397 -7.06 -1.77 14.66
CA TYR A 397 -7.41 -2.30 13.34
C TYR A 397 -6.18 -2.82 12.56
N ASP A 398 -4.97 -2.68 13.12
CA ASP A 398 -3.69 -2.96 12.44
C ASP A 398 -3.46 -2.10 11.19
N VAL A 399 -3.77 -0.80 11.29
CA VAL A 399 -3.36 0.17 10.27
C VAL A 399 -1.92 0.58 10.50
N SER A 400 -1.08 0.51 9.48
CA SER A 400 0.32 0.95 9.52
C SER A 400 0.46 2.46 9.33
N PHE A 401 1.48 3.06 9.93
CA PHE A 401 1.88 4.41 9.60
C PHE A 401 2.73 4.43 8.33
N SER A 402 2.40 5.34 7.43
CA SER A 402 3.33 5.95 6.49
C SER A 402 3.60 7.37 7.00
N LEU A 403 4.74 7.61 7.65
CA LEU A 403 5.03 8.94 8.19
C LEU A 403 5.44 9.86 7.04
N GLY A 404 4.54 10.80 6.72
CA GLY A 404 4.60 11.59 5.48
C GLY A 404 5.72 12.62 5.45
N ASP A 405 6.26 12.85 4.27
CA ASP A 405 7.35 13.79 3.97
C ASP A 405 6.82 15.17 3.56
N GLY A 406 6.11 15.83 4.48
CA GLY A 406 5.44 17.10 4.24
C GLY A 406 6.36 18.24 3.78
N LEU A 407 7.64 18.18 4.14
CA LEU A 407 8.70 19.13 3.79
C LEU A 407 9.70 18.52 2.80
N ARG A 408 9.32 17.53 1.98
CA ARG A 408 10.20 17.03 0.89
C ARG A 408 10.60 18.12 -0.11
N PRO A 409 11.76 17.98 -0.79
CA PRO A 409 12.20 18.91 -1.84
C PRO A 409 11.39 18.73 -3.13
N GLY A 410 10.96 19.86 -3.70
CA GLY A 410 10.23 19.93 -4.99
C GLY A 410 11.10 20.27 -6.20
N CYS A 411 12.39 20.52 -5.98
CA CYS A 411 13.41 20.66 -7.01
C CYS A 411 14.79 20.30 -6.43
N LEU A 412 15.77 20.08 -7.29
CA LEU A 412 17.14 19.72 -6.91
C LEU A 412 17.81 20.75 -5.99
N ALA A 413 17.47 22.04 -6.14
CA ALA A 413 18.05 23.13 -5.36
C ALA A 413 17.64 23.04 -3.87
N ASP A 414 16.46 22.51 -3.59
CA ASP A 414 15.90 22.39 -2.23
C ASP A 414 16.32 21.07 -1.55
N ALA A 415 17.02 20.18 -2.26
CA ALA A 415 17.37 18.84 -1.79
C ALA A 415 18.39 18.87 -0.63
N ASN A 416 18.09 18.10 0.41
CA ASN A 416 18.88 17.91 1.64
C ASN A 416 19.02 19.20 2.46
N ASP A 417 18.01 20.08 2.40
CA ASP A 417 18.00 21.30 3.19
C ASP A 417 17.60 21.06 4.67
N ALA A 418 17.66 22.13 5.46
CA ALA A 418 17.36 22.06 6.89
C ALA A 418 15.91 21.66 7.18
N ALA A 419 14.95 22.11 6.38
CA ALA A 419 13.53 21.80 6.57
C ALA A 419 13.26 20.31 6.36
N GLN A 420 13.83 19.72 5.30
CA GLN A 420 13.69 18.29 5.00
C GLN A 420 14.26 17.42 6.13
N PHE A 421 15.48 17.71 6.59
CA PHE A 421 16.11 16.87 7.62
C PHE A 421 15.55 17.10 9.03
N ALA A 422 15.07 18.30 9.36
CA ALA A 422 14.37 18.55 10.61
C ALA A 422 13.06 17.74 10.70
N GLU A 423 12.32 17.63 9.59
CA GLU A 423 11.16 16.74 9.50
C GLU A 423 11.60 15.27 9.67
N LEU A 424 12.60 14.81 8.92
CA LEU A 424 13.06 13.41 8.98
C LEU A 424 13.49 12.97 10.39
N GLU A 425 14.20 13.84 11.12
CA GLU A 425 14.58 13.59 12.52
C GLU A 425 13.33 13.46 13.41
N THR A 426 12.34 14.32 13.22
CA THR A 426 11.04 14.25 13.91
C THR A 426 10.31 12.95 13.58
N LEU A 427 10.34 12.48 12.33
CA LEU A 427 9.73 11.20 11.96
C LEU A 427 10.41 10.02 12.68
N GLY A 428 11.72 10.11 12.91
CA GLY A 428 12.47 9.15 13.73
C GLY A 428 11.98 9.11 15.18
N GLU A 429 11.73 10.28 15.80
CA GLU A 429 11.15 10.37 17.14
C GLU A 429 9.73 9.75 17.19
N LEU A 430 8.87 10.13 16.23
CA LEU A 430 7.51 9.62 16.12
C LEU A 430 7.46 8.11 15.86
N THR A 431 8.45 7.56 15.17
CA THR A 431 8.59 6.11 14.97
C THR A 431 8.75 5.37 16.30
N GLN A 432 9.56 5.90 17.22
CA GLN A 432 9.72 5.31 18.55
C GLN A 432 8.41 5.34 19.35
N VAL A 433 7.65 6.44 19.24
CA VAL A 433 6.33 6.56 19.87
C VAL A 433 5.36 5.53 19.31
N ALA A 434 5.24 5.43 17.98
CA ALA A 434 4.36 4.46 17.34
C ALA A 434 4.74 3.00 17.68
N TRP A 435 6.04 2.68 17.70
CA TRP A 435 6.53 1.37 18.12
C TRP A 435 6.23 1.04 19.57
N LYS A 436 6.27 2.01 20.49
CA LYS A 436 5.86 1.83 21.90
C LYS A 436 4.38 1.43 21.99
N HIS A 437 3.55 1.97 21.10
CA HIS A 437 2.12 1.63 20.98
C HIS A 437 1.86 0.33 20.21
N GLY A 438 2.90 -0.27 19.62
CA GLY A 438 2.80 -1.49 18.82
C GLY A 438 2.22 -1.25 17.42
N VAL A 439 2.31 -0.03 16.90
CA VAL A 439 1.88 0.29 15.53
C VAL A 439 3.06 0.13 14.56
N GLN A 440 2.80 -0.46 13.41
CA GLN A 440 3.77 -0.64 12.33
C GLN A 440 4.09 0.70 11.66
N VAL A 441 5.34 0.92 11.23
CA VAL A 441 5.78 2.22 10.67
C VAL A 441 6.68 2.02 9.45
N MET A 442 6.40 2.78 8.40
CA MET A 442 7.36 3.14 7.36
C MET A 442 7.49 4.67 7.27
N ILE A 443 8.61 5.14 6.72
CA ILE A 443 8.94 6.56 6.58
C ILE A 443 8.82 6.96 5.12
N GLU A 444 8.16 8.07 4.81
CA GLU A 444 8.21 8.65 3.46
C GLU A 444 9.47 9.50 3.27
N GLY A 445 9.97 9.54 2.03
CA GLY A 445 11.22 10.17 1.67
C GLY A 445 11.17 10.93 0.35
N PRO A 446 12.24 11.68 0.05
CA PRO A 446 12.21 12.84 -0.84
C PRO A 446 11.74 12.57 -2.27
N GLY A 447 11.35 13.69 -2.90
CA GLY A 447 10.96 13.80 -4.30
C GLY A 447 12.13 14.13 -5.23
N HIS A 448 12.65 15.37 -5.22
CA HIS A 448 13.67 15.80 -6.18
C HIS A 448 15.06 15.84 -5.54
N VAL A 449 15.99 14.99 -5.98
CA VAL A 449 17.34 14.85 -5.39
C VAL A 449 18.37 14.55 -6.46
N PRO A 450 19.44 15.36 -6.61
CA PRO A 450 20.49 15.05 -7.57
C PRO A 450 21.28 13.81 -7.13
N MET A 451 21.77 13.01 -8.08
CA MET A 451 22.36 11.68 -7.81
C MET A 451 23.40 11.66 -6.68
N HIS A 452 24.29 12.66 -6.61
CA HIS A 452 25.34 12.75 -5.59
C HIS A 452 24.82 12.97 -4.14
N LYS A 453 23.55 13.33 -3.96
CA LYS A 453 22.89 13.53 -2.66
C LYS A 453 22.01 12.35 -2.22
N ILE A 454 21.75 11.38 -3.09
CA ILE A 454 20.84 10.25 -2.80
C ILE A 454 21.36 9.43 -1.61
N LYS A 455 22.65 9.06 -1.62
CA LYS A 455 23.26 8.24 -0.55
C LYS A 455 23.14 8.90 0.83
N ALA A 456 23.31 10.21 0.91
CA ALA A 456 23.18 10.97 2.15
C ALA A 456 21.76 10.91 2.74
N ASN A 457 20.71 10.83 1.89
CA ASN A 457 19.34 10.66 2.38
C ASN A 457 19.14 9.27 3.01
N MET A 458 19.60 8.21 2.33
CA MET A 458 19.49 6.85 2.86
C MET A 458 20.25 6.71 4.19
N ASP A 459 21.48 7.24 4.26
CA ASP A 459 22.31 7.15 5.47
C ASP A 459 21.69 7.89 6.65
N LYS A 460 21.11 9.08 6.40
CA LYS A 460 20.42 9.84 7.42
C LYS A 460 19.18 9.09 7.91
N GLN A 461 18.36 8.57 7.01
CA GLN A 461 17.13 7.86 7.37
C GLN A 461 17.41 6.60 8.20
N LEU A 462 18.37 5.77 7.80
CA LEU A 462 18.75 4.58 8.57
C LEU A 462 19.18 4.94 9.99
N SER A 463 19.97 6.01 10.11
CA SER A 463 20.52 6.50 11.39
C SER A 463 19.44 7.05 12.33
N VAL A 464 18.56 7.93 11.83
CA VAL A 464 17.62 8.66 12.71
C VAL A 464 16.26 7.98 12.87
N CYS A 465 15.87 7.11 11.93
CA CYS A 465 14.57 6.42 11.96
C CYS A 465 14.65 4.95 12.41
N GLY A 466 15.79 4.52 12.96
CA GLY A 466 15.94 3.16 13.51
C GLY A 466 15.80 2.05 12.46
N GLU A 467 16.26 2.31 11.24
CA GLU A 467 16.16 1.37 10.10
C GLU A 467 14.72 0.99 9.69
N ALA A 468 13.70 1.77 10.07
CA ALA A 468 12.33 1.59 9.59
C ALA A 468 12.29 1.58 8.04
N PRO A 469 11.36 0.85 7.39
CA PRO A 469 11.23 0.85 5.93
C PRO A 469 11.11 2.26 5.35
N PHE A 470 11.77 2.51 4.22
CA PHE A 470 11.81 3.82 3.58
C PHE A 470 11.04 3.80 2.24
N TYR A 471 10.12 4.74 2.07
CA TYR A 471 9.18 4.84 0.96
C TYR A 471 9.38 6.17 0.22
N THR A 472 10.03 6.14 -0.95
CA THR A 472 10.46 7.35 -1.67
C THR A 472 9.62 7.64 -2.91
N LEU A 473 9.36 8.92 -3.18
CA LEU A 473 8.73 9.36 -4.43
C LEU A 473 9.81 9.65 -5.51
N GLY A 474 10.34 8.60 -6.14
CA GLY A 474 11.43 8.67 -7.11
C GLY A 474 12.76 8.25 -6.48
N PRO A 475 13.73 9.16 -6.24
CA PRO A 475 13.66 10.60 -6.46
C PRO A 475 13.98 11.01 -7.91
N LEU A 476 13.43 12.14 -8.37
CA LEU A 476 13.79 12.76 -9.64
C LEU A 476 15.21 13.32 -9.57
N THR A 477 16.07 12.90 -10.49
CA THR A 477 17.50 13.27 -10.52
C THR A 477 17.79 14.53 -11.33
N THR A 478 16.77 15.11 -11.96
CA THR A 478 16.84 16.35 -12.75
C THR A 478 15.46 17.01 -12.81
N ASP A 479 15.44 18.34 -12.99
CA ASP A 479 14.21 19.17 -13.08
C ASP A 479 13.91 19.68 -14.50
N VAL A 480 14.74 19.31 -15.50
CA VAL A 480 14.65 19.83 -16.89
C VAL A 480 13.82 18.97 -17.81
#